data_AF-A0A0F3LI38-F1
#
_entry.id   AF-A0A0F3LI38-F1
#
_cell.length_a   1.000
_cell.length_b   1.000
_cell.length_c   1.000
_cell.angle_alpha   90.00
_cell.angle_beta   90.00
_cell.angle_gamma   90.00
#
_symmetry.space_group_name_H-M   'P 1'
#
loop_
_entity.id
_entity.type
_entity.pdbx_description
1 polymer ?
#
loop_
_entity_poly.entity_id
_entity_poly.type
_entity_poly.pdbx_seq_one_letter_code
_entity_poly.pdbx_strand_id
1 'polypeptide(L)' 'MPEGPDMPAQPVPISEVPCRDAIGAAASARLVERCIQVSPATRPPCNAANPCDLIQGEIDRSCKLWERDGDPPAACKP' A
#
# COMPACT_ATOMS: atom_id res chain seq x y z
N MET A 1 -0.66 -7.71 41.35
CA MET A 1 -0.80 -8.03 39.91
C MET A 1 -0.37 -6.78 39.16
N PRO A 2 0.84 -6.70 38.59
CA PRO A 2 1.23 -5.53 37.81
C PRO A 2 0.68 -5.67 36.39
N GLU A 3 -0.15 -4.71 35.98
CA GLU A 3 -0.53 -4.50 34.58
C GLU A 3 0.75 -4.17 33.80
N GLY A 4 1.09 -5.00 32.82
CA GLY A 4 2.24 -4.79 31.94
C GLY A 4 2.02 -3.53 31.10
N PRO A 5 3.10 -2.81 30.74
CA PRO A 5 2.96 -1.53 30.06
C PRO A 5 2.36 -1.72 28.66
N ASP A 6 1.21 -1.07 28.44
CA ASP A 6 0.69 -0.73 27.11
C ASP A 6 1.79 0.00 26.32
N MET A 7 2.55 -0.75 25.53
CA MET A 7 3.53 -0.17 24.62
C MET A 7 2.77 0.42 23.42
N PRO A 8 2.87 1.73 23.17
CA PRO A 8 2.24 2.32 21.99
C PRO A 8 2.86 1.71 20.73
N ALA A 9 2.03 1.30 19.77
CA ALA A 9 2.49 0.86 18.46
C ALA A 9 3.31 1.99 17.83
N GLN A 10 4.63 1.83 17.76
CA GLN A 10 5.50 2.82 17.15
C GLN A 10 5.20 2.86 15.64
N PRO A 11 5.03 4.05 15.03
CA PRO A 11 4.84 4.14 13.60
C PRO A 11 6.08 3.57 12.90
N VAL A 12 5.87 2.53 12.09
CA VAL A 12 6.91 1.99 11.21
C VAL A 12 7.39 3.13 10.31
N PRO A 13 8.71 3.39 10.22
CA PRO A 13 9.21 4.42 9.33
C PRO A 13 8.89 4.00 7.89
N ILE A 14 7.95 4.71 7.26
CA ILE A 14 7.77 4.64 5.82
C ILE A 14 9.08 5.19 5.23
N SER A 15 9.79 4.37 4.46
CA SER A 15 11.01 4.82 3.79
C SER A 15 10.69 6.10 3.00
N GLU A 16 11.53 7.13 3.02
CA GLU A 16 11.25 8.37 2.24
C GLU A 16 11.70 8.24 0.77
N VAL A 17 12.28 7.10 0.40
CA VAL A 17 12.84 6.86 -0.94
C VAL A 17 11.72 6.66 -1.95
N PRO A 18 11.71 7.40 -3.07
CA PRO A 18 10.75 7.18 -4.15
C PRO A 18 10.81 5.75 -4.67
N CYS A 19 9.65 5.13 -4.90
CA CYS A 19 9.59 3.73 -5.35
C CYS A 19 10.32 3.53 -6.69
N ARG A 20 10.28 4.53 -7.57
CA ARG A 20 11.03 4.50 -8.84
C ARG A 20 12.55 4.35 -8.65
N ASP A 21 13.10 4.88 -7.55
CA ASP A 21 14.52 4.84 -7.25
C ASP A 21 14.88 3.54 -6.52
N ALA A 22 13.95 3.01 -5.72
CA ALA A 22 14.13 1.76 -4.97
C ALA A 22 14.09 0.50 -5.86
N ILE A 23 13.12 0.41 -6.78
CA ILE A 23 12.91 -0.80 -7.61
C ILE A 23 13.01 -0.55 -9.12
N GLY A 24 13.35 0.67 -9.53
CA GLY A 24 13.45 1.07 -10.93
C GLY A 24 12.12 1.53 -11.54
N ALA A 25 12.22 2.28 -12.64
CA ALA A 25 11.08 2.91 -13.31
C ALA A 25 10.03 1.90 -13.81
N ALA A 26 10.46 0.80 -14.44
CA ALA A 26 9.54 -0.18 -15.01
C ALA A 26 8.76 -0.96 -13.93
N ALA A 27 9.43 -1.37 -12.85
CA ALA A 27 8.78 -2.12 -11.77
C ALA A 27 7.85 -1.22 -10.94
N SER A 28 8.28 0.00 -10.61
CA SER A 28 7.44 0.97 -9.92
C SER A 28 6.21 1.39 -10.72
N ALA A 29 6.32 1.52 -12.05
CA ALA A 29 5.17 1.80 -12.91
C ALA A 29 4.11 0.69 -12.85
N ARG A 30 4.52 -0.59 -12.89
CA ARG A 30 3.60 -1.74 -12.73
C ARG A 30 2.92 -1.75 -11.37
N LEU A 31 3.66 -1.40 -10.31
CA LEU A 31 3.11 -1.31 -8.96
C LEU A 31 2.07 -0.18 -8.85
N VAL A 32 2.37 1.00 -9.41
CA VAL A 32 1.45 2.14 -9.46
C VAL A 32 0.19 1.80 -10.26
N GLU A 33 0.34 1.17 -11.42
CA GLU A 33 -0.77 0.74 -12.26
C GLU A 33 -1.70 -0.21 -11.50
N ARG A 34 -1.14 -1.21 -10.81
CA ARG A 34 -1.91 -2.11 -9.93
C ARG A 34 -2.63 -1.35 -8.83
N CYS A 35 -1.96 -0.40 -8.17
CA CYS A 35 -2.54 0.45 -7.13
C CYS A 35 -3.75 1.24 -7.64
N ILE A 36 -3.66 1.85 -8.82
CA ILE A 36 -4.76 2.59 -9.43
C ILE A 36 -5.96 1.68 -9.73
N GLN A 37 -5.72 0.46 -10.18
CA GLN A 37 -6.80 -0.49 -10.51
C GLN A 37 -7.59 -0.94 -9.28
N VAL A 38 -6.97 -0.95 -8.09
CA VAL A 38 -7.61 -1.46 -6.88
C VAL A 38 -8.06 -0.35 -5.93
N SER A 39 -7.47 0.84 -5.95
CA SER A 39 -7.83 1.88 -4.98
C SER A 39 -9.17 2.55 -5.32
N PRO A 40 -10.15 2.55 -4.40
CA PRO A 40 -11.42 3.26 -4.59
C PRO A 40 -11.31 4.78 -4.35
N ALA A 41 -10.15 5.28 -3.90
CA ALA A 41 -9.99 6.69 -3.54
C ALA A 41 -9.88 7.58 -4.79
N THR A 42 -10.40 8.81 -4.69
CA THR A 42 -10.30 9.81 -5.78
C THR A 42 -8.91 10.44 -5.89
N ARG A 43 -8.10 10.36 -4.83
CA ARG A 43 -6.70 10.82 -4.76
C ARG A 43 -5.86 9.83 -3.96
N PRO A 44 -5.60 8.62 -4.51
CA PRO A 44 -4.84 7.60 -3.80
C PRO A 44 -3.34 7.95 -3.79
N PRO A 45 -2.54 7.34 -2.88
CA PRO A 45 -1.09 7.49 -2.86
C PRO A 45 -0.37 6.72 -3.99
N CYS A 46 -1.07 6.31 -5.06
CA CYS A 46 -0.52 5.55 -6.17
C CYS A 46 0.37 6.44 -7.07
N ASN A 47 1.61 6.68 -6.67
CA ASN A 47 2.56 7.48 -7.43
C ASN A 47 3.99 6.95 -7.21
N ALA A 48 4.79 6.79 -8.26
CA ALA A 48 6.15 6.28 -8.15
C ALA A 48 7.14 7.27 -7.49
N ALA A 49 6.72 8.51 -7.23
CA ALA A 49 7.39 9.45 -6.33
C ALA A 49 7.25 9.04 -4.85
N ASN A 50 6.20 8.30 -4.53
CA ASN A 50 5.95 7.83 -3.18
C ASN A 50 6.75 6.55 -2.90
N PRO A 51 6.96 6.22 -1.62
CA PRO A 51 7.63 5.00 -1.19
C PRO A 51 6.88 3.74 -1.61
N CYS A 52 7.60 2.67 -1.96
CA CYS A 52 6.96 1.42 -2.41
C CYS A 52 6.01 0.84 -1.34
N ASP A 53 6.39 0.93 -0.06
CA ASP A 53 5.58 0.42 1.05
C ASP A 53 4.26 1.19 1.19
N LEU A 54 4.25 2.49 0.88
CA LEU A 54 3.03 3.28 0.89
C LEU A 54 2.08 2.86 -0.25
N ILE A 55 2.64 2.62 -1.45
CA ILE A 55 1.86 2.16 -2.60
C ILE A 55 1.33 0.73 -2.36
N GLN A 56 2.17 -0.16 -1.85
CA GLN A 56 1.80 -1.55 -1.54
C GLN A 56 0.77 -1.62 -0.41
N GLY A 57 0.93 -0.81 0.64
CA GLY A 57 -0.04 -0.73 1.74
C GLY A 57 -1.43 -0.30 1.27
N GLU A 58 -1.52 0.61 0.29
CA GLU A 58 -2.81 0.99 -0.32
C GLU A 58 -3.40 -0.15 -1.15
N ILE A 59 -2.58 -0.90 -1.90
CA ILE A 59 -3.03 -2.11 -2.62
C ILE A 59 -3.62 -3.12 -1.63
N ASP A 60 -2.88 -3.45 -0.58
CA ASP A 60 -3.30 -4.47 0.40
C ASP A 60 -4.57 -4.03 1.14
N ARG A 61 -4.65 -2.76 1.53
CA ARG A 61 -5.85 -2.19 2.17
C ARG A 61 -7.05 -2.25 1.24
N SER A 62 -6.88 -1.85 -0.02
CA SER A 62 -7.98 -1.79 -0.99
C SER A 62 -8.47 -3.19 -1.35
N CYS A 63 -7.56 -4.15 -1.50
CA CYS A 63 -7.94 -5.52 -1.78
C CYS A 63 -8.70 -6.18 -0.63
N LYS A 64 -8.28 -5.95 0.63
CA LYS A 64 -9.05 -6.38 1.80
C LYS A 64 -10.45 -5.76 1.85
N LEU A 65 -10.60 -4.51 1.40
CA LEU A 65 -11.90 -3.85 1.31
C LEU A 65 -12.80 -4.55 0.28
N TRP A 66 -12.31 -4.80 -0.93
CA TRP A 66 -13.11 -5.46 -1.96
C TRP A 66 -13.42 -6.93 -1.65
N GLU A 67 -12.49 -7.66 -1.03
CA GLU A 67 -12.72 -9.02 -0.55
C GLU A 67 -13.88 -9.08 0.46
N ARG A 68 -13.94 -8.10 1.37
CA ARG A 68 -15.04 -7.96 2.32
C ARG A 68 -16.36 -7.66 1.62
N ASP A 69 -16.32 -6.87 0.55
CA ASP A 69 -17.52 -6.43 -0.19
C ASP A 69 -17.96 -7.46 -1.27
N GLY A 70 -17.14 -8.49 -1.53
CA GLY A 70 -17.51 -9.70 -2.29
C GLY A 70 -17.12 -9.72 -3.77
N ASP A 71 -16.49 -8.69 -4.30
CA ASP A 71 -16.07 -8.59 -5.71
C ASP A 71 -14.67 -7.95 -5.87
N PRO A 72 -13.59 -8.67 -5.53
CA PRO A 72 -12.24 -8.14 -5.65
C PRO A 72 -11.80 -8.01 -7.13
N PRO A 73 -11.27 -6.83 -7.54
CA PRO A 73 -10.66 -6.66 -8.85
C PRO A 73 -9.60 -7.74 -9.12
N ALA A 74 -9.43 -8.14 -10.39
CA ALA A 74 -8.43 -9.14 -10.76
C ALA A 74 -7.01 -8.75 -10.32
N ALA A 75 -6.71 -7.44 -10.29
CA ALA A 75 -5.46 -6.88 -9.80
C ALA A 75 -5.18 -7.13 -8.31
N CYS A 76 -6.16 -7.58 -7.52
CA CYS A 76 -5.93 -8.02 -6.14
C CYS A 76 -5.26 -9.39 -6.03
N LYS A 77 -5.21 -10.14 -7.12
CA LYS A 77 -4.50 -11.43 -7.18
C LYS A 77 -3.01 -11.19 -7.44
N PRO A 78 -2.09 -11.94 -6.76
CA PRO A 78 -0.64 -11.81 -6.96
C PRO A 78 -0.17 -12.20 -8.36
#